data_AF-A0AAX3EHP1-F1
#
_entry.id   AF-A0AAX3EHP1-F1
#
_cell.length_a   1.000
_cell.length_b   1.000
_cell.length_c   1.000
_cell.angle_alpha   90.00
_cell.angle_beta   90.00
_cell.angle_gamma   90.00
#
_symmetry.space_group_name_H-M   'P 1'
#
loop_
_entity.id
_entity.type
_entity.pdbx_description
1 polymer ?
#
loop_
_entity_poly.entity_id
_entity_poly.type
_entity_poly.pdbx_seq_one_letter_code
_entity_poly.pdbx_strand_id
1 'polypeptide(L)'
;MTATIAAGCTLVGSQAASATTLHDGLNYSGDSYGADNSTWVGSLNDRATSIKNYGYTISWFNDVNYGGDGLRTYNDYNDLRSVQDWQGYNWNDRISSYKRS
;
A
#
# COMPACT_ATOMS: atom_id res chain seq x y z
N MET A 1 -9.12 -6.75 38.74
CA MET A 1 -8.14 -6.93 37.65
C MET A 1 -8.48 -5.89 36.60
N THR A 2 -7.73 -4.80 36.55
CA THR A 2 -8.04 -3.63 35.71
C THR A 2 -7.32 -3.80 34.38
N ALA A 3 -8.05 -3.98 33.29
CA ALA A 3 -7.49 -4.02 31.95
C ALA A 3 -7.23 -2.58 31.48
N THR A 4 -5.97 -2.16 31.50
CA THR A 4 -5.53 -0.93 30.84
C THR A 4 -5.45 -1.22 29.35
N ILE A 5 -6.45 -0.76 28.59
CA ILE A 5 -6.35 -0.70 27.13
C ILE A 5 -5.57 0.58 26.81
N ALA A 6 -4.28 0.43 26.52
CA ALA A 6 -3.49 1.48 25.90
C ALA A 6 -4.01 1.66 24.47
N ALA A 7 -4.91 2.63 24.27
CA ALA A 7 -5.22 3.15 22.94
C ALA A 7 -3.99 3.95 22.49
N GLY A 8 -3.09 3.29 21.78
CA GLY A 8 -1.95 3.93 21.13
C GLY A 8 -2.44 5.01 20.17
N CYS A 9 -1.97 6.24 20.39
CA CYS A 9 -2.27 7.39 19.55
C CYS A 9 -1.75 7.16 18.13
N THR A 10 -2.59 7.38 17.12
CA THR A 10 -2.13 7.77 15.79
C THR A 10 -2.71 9.14 15.49
N LEU A 11 -1.84 10.14 15.34
CA LEU A 11 -2.22 11.42 14.77
C LEU A 11 -2.75 11.16 13.36
N VAL A 12 -4.07 11.16 13.20
CA VAL A 12 -4.69 11.29 11.88
C VAL A 12 -4.48 12.74 11.47
N GLY A 13 -3.30 13.04 10.90
CA GLY A 13 -3.20 14.17 10.00
C GLY A 13 -4.33 13.97 8.99
N SER A 14 -5.20 14.96 8.83
CA SER A 14 -6.26 14.95 7.83
C SER A 14 -5.59 14.79 6.46
N GLN A 15 -5.37 13.55 6.03
CA GLN A 15 -4.86 13.24 4.72
C GLN A 15 -5.91 13.75 3.74
N ALA A 16 -5.51 14.70 2.89
CA ALA A 16 -6.24 14.97 1.66
C ALA A 16 -6.60 13.62 1.02
N ALA A 17 -7.81 13.50 0.48
CA ALA A 17 -8.32 12.24 -0.05
C ALA A 17 -7.28 11.63 -1.00
N SER A 18 -6.58 10.60 -0.53
CA SER A 18 -5.50 9.97 -1.28
C SER A 18 -6.10 9.10 -2.37
N ALA A 19 -5.47 9.04 -3.54
CA ALA A 19 -5.91 8.12 -4.59
C ALA A 19 -5.76 6.66 -4.14
N THR A 20 -4.80 6.37 -3.28
CA THR A 20 -4.59 5.02 -2.74
C THR A 20 -3.95 5.03 -1.36
N THR A 21 -4.14 3.93 -0.64
CA THR A 21 -3.46 3.62 0.64
C THR A 21 -2.93 2.20 0.58
N LEU A 22 -1.67 2.01 0.96
CA LEU A 22 -1.04 0.69 1.14
C LEU A 22 -0.85 0.38 2.63
N HIS A 23 -0.86 -0.90 2.97
CA HIS A 23 -0.85 -1.43 4.33
C HIS A 23 0.13 -2.61 4.43
N ASP A 24 0.89 -2.73 5.53
CA ASP A 24 1.78 -3.89 5.75
C ASP A 24 1.08 -5.14 6.30
N GLY A 25 -0.17 -5.01 6.73
CA GLY A 25 -1.00 -6.13 7.15
C GLY A 25 -1.97 -6.61 6.08
N LEU A 26 -2.48 -7.84 6.26
CA LEU A 26 -3.63 -8.35 5.53
C LEU A 26 -4.89 -7.57 5.90
N ASN A 27 -5.87 -7.54 4.99
CA ASN A 27 -7.18 -6.91 5.22
C ASN A 27 -7.09 -5.44 5.69
N TYR A 28 -6.14 -4.68 5.14
CA TYR A 28 -5.99 -3.24 5.37
C TYR A 28 -5.63 -2.88 6.82
N SER A 29 -4.82 -3.72 7.45
CA SER A 29 -4.37 -3.55 8.84
C SER A 29 -2.91 -3.12 8.91
N GLY A 30 -2.44 -2.75 10.11
CA GLY A 30 -1.04 -2.40 10.35
C GLY A 30 -0.68 -0.97 9.95
N ASP A 31 0.61 -0.74 9.74
CA ASP A 31 1.15 0.55 9.31
C ASP A 31 0.64 0.85 7.90
N SER A 32 0.39 2.12 7.61
CA SER A 32 -0.17 2.55 6.33
C SER A 32 0.45 3.82 5.80
N TYR A 33 0.41 3.95 4.48
CA TYR A 33 0.86 5.12 3.75
C TYR A 33 -0.11 5.40 2.60
N GLY A 34 -0.57 6.64 2.50
CA GLY A 34 -1.50 7.09 1.47
C GLY A 34 -1.04 8.39 0.81
N ALA A 35 -1.24 8.47 -0.51
CA ALA A 35 -0.98 9.65 -1.34
C ALA A 35 -1.63 9.48 -2.72
N ASP A 36 -1.67 10.54 -3.53
CA ASP A 36 -2.00 10.43 -4.96
C ASP A 36 -0.86 9.79 -5.77
N ASN A 37 0.38 10.15 -5.45
CA ASN A 37 1.59 9.66 -6.08
C ASN A 37 2.72 9.65 -5.06
N SER A 38 3.62 8.68 -5.12
CA SER A 38 4.77 8.56 -4.26
C SER A 38 5.96 7.96 -5.00
N THR A 39 7.06 8.71 -5.10
CA THR A 39 8.33 8.22 -5.66
C THR A 39 9.07 7.27 -4.71
N TRP A 40 8.71 7.25 -3.43
CA TRP A 40 9.24 6.31 -2.45
C TRP A 40 8.30 6.22 -1.25
N VAL A 41 7.85 5.00 -0.93
CA VAL A 41 6.88 4.75 0.16
C VAL A 41 7.51 4.74 1.57
N GLY A 42 8.80 5.05 1.68
CA GLY A 42 9.51 5.19 2.95
C GLY A 42 9.58 3.89 3.72
N SER A 43 9.12 3.89 4.98
CA SER A 43 9.21 2.73 5.88
C SER A 43 8.38 1.52 5.44
N LEU A 44 7.45 1.68 4.48
CA LEU A 44 6.66 0.60 3.91
C LEU A 44 7.26 0.00 2.62
N ASN A 45 8.50 0.37 2.28
CA ASN A 45 9.20 -0.17 1.12
C ASN A 45 9.29 -1.68 1.24
N ASP A 46 8.81 -2.40 0.24
CA ASP A 46 8.84 -3.87 0.18
C ASP A 46 8.17 -4.53 1.41
N ARG A 47 7.11 -3.90 1.93
CA ARG A 47 6.34 -4.41 3.08
C ARG A 47 4.83 -4.40 2.88
N ALA A 48 4.36 -3.82 1.78
CA ALA A 48 2.93 -3.74 1.53
C ALA A 48 2.33 -5.13 1.25
N THR A 49 1.31 -5.48 2.03
CA THR A 49 0.57 -6.74 1.94
C THR A 49 -0.89 -6.52 1.48
N SER A 50 -1.45 -5.31 1.64
CA SER A 50 -2.77 -4.97 1.10
C SER A 50 -2.88 -3.50 0.63
N ILE A 51 -3.80 -3.22 -0.30
CA ILE A 51 -3.96 -1.90 -0.95
C ILE A 51 -5.44 -1.52 -1.12
N LYS A 52 -5.76 -0.24 -0.96
CA LYS A 52 -7.05 0.38 -1.28
C LYS A 52 -6.90 1.49 -2.30
N ASN A 53 -7.60 1.40 -3.42
CA ASN A 53 -7.45 2.28 -4.58
C ASN A 53 -8.57 3.31 -4.75
N TYR A 54 -9.56 3.39 -3.86
CA TYR A 54 -10.59 4.45 -3.82
C TYR A 54 -11.22 4.84 -5.17
N GLY A 55 -11.34 3.91 -6.13
CA GLY A 55 -11.89 4.17 -7.46
C GLY A 55 -10.92 4.78 -8.48
N TYR A 56 -9.61 4.77 -8.19
CA TYR A 56 -8.56 5.22 -9.09
C TYR A 56 -7.74 4.06 -9.62
N THR A 57 -7.20 4.24 -10.83
CA THR A 57 -6.23 3.29 -11.37
C THR A 57 -4.83 3.69 -10.93
N ILE A 58 -4.13 2.79 -10.26
CA ILE A 58 -2.79 3.01 -9.73
C ILE A 58 -1.81 2.12 -10.48
N SER A 59 -0.66 2.68 -10.84
CA SER A 59 0.51 1.93 -11.28
C SER A 59 1.48 1.81 -10.09
N TRP A 60 1.70 0.58 -9.64
CA TRP A 60 2.64 0.21 -8.58
C TRP A 60 3.96 -0.25 -9.19
N PHE A 61 5.06 0.05 -8.51
CA PHE A 61 6.41 -0.23 -8.97
C PHE A 61 7.24 -0.86 -7.87
N ASN A 62 8.12 -1.79 -8.25
CA ASN A 62 9.01 -2.49 -7.33
C ASN A 62 10.37 -1.83 -7.13
N ASP A 63 10.60 -0.68 -7.75
CA ASP A 63 11.74 0.18 -7.47
C ASP A 63 11.25 1.60 -7.16
N VAL A 64 12.13 2.41 -6.57
CA VAL A 64 11.88 3.82 -6.29
C VAL A 64 11.79 4.64 -7.59
N ASN A 65 11.22 5.84 -7.50
CA ASN A 65 11.04 6.77 -8.63
C ASN A 65 10.30 6.18 -9.84
N TYR A 66 9.35 5.26 -9.61
CA TYR A 66 8.57 4.57 -10.64
C TYR A 66 9.41 3.67 -11.56
N GLY A 67 10.53 3.14 -11.03
CA GLY A 67 11.40 2.21 -11.74
C GLY A 67 10.95 0.75 -11.66
N GLY A 68 11.66 -0.11 -12.39
CA GLY A 68 11.46 -1.56 -12.33
C GLY A 68 10.18 -2.05 -12.99
N ASP A 69 9.68 -3.19 -12.51
CA ASP A 69 8.46 -3.82 -12.99
C ASP A 69 7.24 -3.06 -12.47
N GLY A 70 6.17 -3.07 -13.27
CA GLY A 70 4.93 -2.35 -12.98
C GLY A 70 3.72 -3.28 -12.88
N LEU A 71 2.84 -3.00 -11.91
CA LEU A 71 1.51 -3.59 -11.81
C LEU A 71 0.47 -2.48 -11.82
N ARG A 72 -0.53 -2.60 -12.69
CA ARG A 72 -1.65 -1.66 -12.75
C ARG A 72 -2.90 -2.28 -12.13
N THR A 73 -3.45 -1.61 -11.11
CA THR A 73 -4.65 -2.07 -10.42
C THR A 73 -5.70 -0.96 -10.32
N TYR A 74 -6.97 -1.34 -10.44
CA TYR A 74 -8.11 -0.48 -10.12
C TYR A 74 -8.83 -0.93 -8.84
N ASN A 75 -8.91 -2.23 -8.60
CA ASN A 75 -9.60 -2.79 -7.44
C ASN A 75 -8.77 -2.67 -6.16
N ASP A 76 -9.44 -2.76 -5.02
CA ASP A 76 -8.79 -2.99 -3.74
C ASP A 76 -8.33 -4.46 -3.64
N TYR A 77 -7.22 -4.70 -2.96
CA TYR A 77 -6.71 -6.04 -2.71
C TYR A 77 -6.39 -6.17 -1.21
N ASN A 78 -7.14 -7.03 -0.54
CA ASN A 78 -6.94 -7.33 0.88
C ASN A 78 -5.77 -8.29 1.14
N ASP A 79 -5.23 -8.92 0.08
CA ASP A 79 -4.06 -9.80 0.13
C ASP A 79 -3.30 -9.77 -1.22
N LEU A 80 -2.14 -9.13 -1.25
CA LEU A 80 -1.26 -9.04 -2.42
C LEU A 80 -0.58 -10.37 -2.77
N ARG A 81 -0.60 -11.39 -1.89
CA ARG A 81 -0.07 -12.73 -2.19
C ARG A 81 -0.88 -13.42 -3.28
N SER A 82 -2.15 -13.03 -3.43
CA SER A 82 -3.05 -13.48 -4.49
C SER A 82 -2.83 -12.76 -5.83
N VAL A 83 -2.06 -11.67 -5.83
CA VAL A 83 -1.82 -10.84 -7.02
C VAL A 83 -0.48 -11.21 -7.62
N GLN A 84 -0.52 -11.92 -8.74
CA GLN A 84 0.66 -12.40 -9.44
C GLN A 84 0.98 -11.56 -10.67
N ASP A 85 2.26 -11.38 -10.96
CA ASP A 85 2.74 -10.93 -12.26
C ASP A 85 2.66 -12.05 -13.31
N TRP A 86 3.03 -11.72 -14.55
CA TRP A 86 3.00 -12.64 -15.68
C TRP A 86 3.95 -13.84 -15.53
N GLN A 87 4.92 -13.76 -14.61
CA GLN A 87 5.87 -14.84 -14.31
C GLN A 87 5.41 -15.68 -13.11
N GLY A 88 4.28 -15.36 -12.50
CA GLY A 88 3.72 -16.06 -11.35
C GLY A 88 4.29 -15.61 -10.01
N TYR A 89 5.13 -14.57 -9.96
CA TYR A 89 5.57 -14.00 -8.69
C TYR A 89 4.48 -13.09 -8.13
N ASN A 90 4.21 -13.22 -6.84
CA ASN A 90 3.25 -12.34 -6.20
C ASN A 90 3.82 -10.92 -5.99
N TRP A 91 2.93 -9.96 -5.74
CA TRP A 91 3.23 -8.56 -5.48
C TRP A 91 3.27 -8.20 -4.00
N ASN A 92 3.17 -9.19 -3.12
CA ASN A 92 3.31 -9.00 -1.68
C ASN A 92 4.74 -8.57 -1.35
N ASP A 93 4.87 -7.54 -0.52
CA ASP A 93 6.17 -7.07 -0.02
C ASP A 93 7.14 -6.66 -1.14
N ARG A 94 6.61 -6.09 -2.24
CA ARG A 94 7.42 -5.64 -3.39
C ARG A 94 7.22 -4.18 -3.78
N ILE A 95 6.31 -3.46 -3.14
CA ILE A 95 5.97 -2.09 -3.56
C ILE A 95 6.97 -1.10 -2.97
N SER A 96 7.60 -0.33 -3.85
CA SER A 96 8.57 0.72 -3.49
C SER A 96 8.11 2.13 -3.91
N SER A 97 7.33 2.25 -4.99
CA SER A 97 6.75 3.53 -5.44
C SER A 97 5.44 3.33 -6.22
N TYR A 98 4.64 4.38 -6.40
CA TYR A 98 3.38 4.31 -7.14
C TYR A 98 2.88 5.66 -7.65
N LYS A 99 2.11 5.64 -8.73
CA LYS A 99 1.42 6.83 -9.24
C LYS A 99 0.02 6.53 -9.71
N ARG A 100 -0.86 7.51 -9.55
CA ARG A 100 -2.16 7.49 -10.20
C ARG A 100 -1.97 7.58 -11.72
N SER A 101 -2.69 6.72 -12.44
CA SER A 101 -2.63 6.59 -13.90
C SER A 101 -3.74 7.35 -14.62
#